data_AF-A0AAW6T062-F1
#
_entry.id   AF-A0AAW6T062-F1
#
_cell.length_a   1.000
_cell.length_b   1.000
_cell.length_c   1.000
_cell.angle_alpha   90.00
_cell.angle_beta   90.00
_cell.angle_gamma   90.00
#
_symmetry.space_group_name_H-M   'P 1'
#
loop_
_entity.id
_entity.type
_entity.pdbx_description
1 polymer ?
#
loop_
_entity_poly.entity_id
_entity_poly.type
_entity_poly.pdbx_seq_one_letter_code
_entity_poly.pdbx_strand_id
1 'polypeptide(L)'
;MERQKPNLLLRVKNLDQTVKFYSDVVGWYSDWKDVNKRIARLRLSNGEPIAIISEQKNSDCSPYLEKIFSEPLPKGKFYIVTKDIENLYLRIKKINQLKVEFIIEEGFGQMLFITDPDGYILSLWEELFLPDNEILELYRNGIQMLEDSIRGLNDKDFDLVRAEGKWSIRQTIFHLIDSDITTLHKIKFALAESGRDYIRNPYDPNLWELGTNYSTRKIHKTMMLFRYLREHVLELCEEIPDALNRSVLVNGSSKEEVRNMIKMVAGHARGHIQQIWETRTVHKK
;
A
#
# COMPACT_ATOMS: atom_id res chain seq x y z
N MET A 1 11.40 -26.37 -21.16
CA MET A 1 10.58 -25.34 -20.50
C MET A 1 11.00 -23.99 -21.05
N GLU A 2 10.07 -23.25 -21.67
CA GLU A 2 10.31 -21.86 -22.03
C GLU A 2 10.60 -21.04 -20.76
N ARG A 3 11.67 -20.25 -20.79
CA ARG A 3 12.02 -19.38 -19.66
C ARG A 3 11.05 -18.20 -19.66
N GLN A 4 10.33 -17.98 -18.55
CA GLN A 4 9.42 -16.84 -18.39
C GLN A 4 10.12 -15.53 -18.78
N LYS A 5 9.47 -14.73 -19.64
CA LYS A 5 10.02 -13.46 -20.10
C LYS A 5 9.72 -12.35 -19.08
N PRO A 6 10.57 -11.32 -18.97
CA PRO A 6 10.33 -10.16 -18.11
C PRO A 6 9.11 -9.36 -18.57
N ASN A 7 8.29 -8.96 -17.61
CA ASN A 7 7.20 -8.00 -17.78
C ASN A 7 7.56 -6.60 -17.23
N LEU A 8 8.80 -6.39 -16.79
CA LEU A 8 9.34 -5.12 -16.32
C LEU A 8 10.70 -4.86 -17.00
N LEU A 9 10.87 -3.67 -17.55
CA LEU A 9 12.08 -3.22 -18.23
C LEU A 9 12.62 -1.95 -17.59
N LEU A 10 13.92 -1.96 -17.24
CA LEU A 10 14.66 -0.76 -16.85
C LEU A 10 15.69 -0.40 -17.92
N ARG A 11 15.75 0.89 -18.28
CA ARG A 11 16.78 1.43 -19.17
C ARG A 11 17.82 2.16 -18.35
N VAL A 12 19.07 1.74 -18.48
CA VAL A 12 20.17 2.20 -17.64
C VAL A 12 21.33 2.70 -18.47
N LYS A 13 22.15 3.58 -17.91
CA LYS A 13 23.37 4.05 -18.58
C LYS A 13 24.45 2.98 -18.54
N ASN A 14 24.61 2.31 -17.41
CA ASN A 14 25.65 1.32 -17.18
C ASN A 14 25.07 -0.01 -16.69
N LEU A 15 24.90 -0.96 -17.63
CA LEU A 15 24.32 -2.27 -17.35
C LEU A 15 25.04 -3.00 -16.21
N ASP A 16 26.38 -3.03 -16.24
CA ASP A 16 27.16 -3.83 -15.29
C ASP A 16 27.10 -3.23 -13.89
N GLN A 17 27.12 -1.90 -13.78
CA GLN A 17 26.96 -1.20 -12.51
C GLN A 17 25.59 -1.48 -11.89
N THR A 18 24.52 -1.41 -12.70
CA THR A 18 23.16 -1.55 -12.20
C THR A 18 22.81 -3.00 -11.89
N VAL A 19 23.27 -3.96 -12.70
CA VAL A 19 23.19 -5.40 -12.38
C VAL A 19 23.92 -5.71 -11.08
N LYS A 20 25.15 -5.22 -10.93
CA LYS A 20 25.93 -5.41 -9.70
C LYS A 20 25.23 -4.79 -8.48
N PHE A 21 24.65 -3.61 -8.63
CA PHE A 21 23.88 -2.96 -7.57
C PHE A 21 22.71 -3.86 -7.09
N TYR A 22 21.85 -4.31 -8.00
CA TYR A 22 20.71 -5.15 -7.61
C TYR A 22 21.15 -6.50 -7.03
N SER A 23 22.28 -7.06 -7.48
CA SER A 23 22.84 -8.27 -6.91
C SER A 23 23.46 -8.09 -5.54
N ASP A 24 24.35 -7.13 -5.37
CA ASP A 24 25.11 -6.95 -4.13
C ASP A 24 24.28 -6.29 -3.03
N VAL A 25 23.38 -5.37 -3.40
CA VAL A 25 22.58 -4.57 -2.44
C VAL A 25 21.25 -5.24 -2.14
N VAL A 26 20.48 -5.60 -3.19
CA VAL A 26 19.11 -6.12 -3.02
C VAL A 26 19.11 -7.65 -2.87
N GLY A 27 20.04 -8.34 -3.53
CA GLY A 27 20.16 -9.80 -3.51
C GLY A 27 19.51 -10.51 -4.70
N TRP A 28 19.20 -9.79 -5.78
CA TRP A 28 18.68 -10.40 -7.01
C TRP A 28 19.80 -11.01 -7.83
N TYR A 29 19.56 -12.15 -8.47
CA TYR A 29 20.62 -12.83 -9.24
C TYR A 29 20.39 -12.73 -10.74
N SER A 30 21.48 -12.58 -11.49
CA SER A 30 21.45 -12.63 -12.96
C SER A 30 21.38 -14.08 -13.44
N ASP A 31 20.27 -14.46 -14.07
CA ASP A 31 20.09 -15.81 -14.62
C ASP A 31 20.41 -15.89 -16.13
N TRP A 32 20.55 -14.73 -16.80
CA TRP A 32 20.85 -14.64 -18.22
C TRP A 32 21.37 -13.24 -18.60
N LYS A 33 22.26 -13.17 -19.59
CA LYS A 33 22.79 -11.92 -20.16
C LYS A 33 23.10 -12.10 -21.64
N ASP A 34 22.78 -11.12 -22.46
CA ASP A 34 23.23 -10.99 -23.85
C ASP A 34 24.15 -9.76 -23.95
N VAL A 35 25.45 -10.05 -24.14
CA VAL A 35 26.50 -9.04 -24.18
C VAL A 35 26.38 -8.17 -25.43
N ASN A 36 25.96 -8.74 -26.56
CA ASN A 36 25.83 -8.02 -27.83
C ASN A 36 24.66 -7.04 -27.79
N LYS A 37 23.56 -7.46 -27.17
CA LYS A 37 22.38 -6.61 -26.99
C LYS A 37 22.40 -5.77 -25.72
N ARG A 38 23.45 -5.90 -24.90
CA ARG A 38 23.62 -5.19 -23.62
C ARG A 38 22.37 -5.25 -22.75
N ILE A 39 21.81 -6.45 -22.63
CA ILE A 39 20.65 -6.73 -21.82
C ILE A 39 20.98 -7.84 -20.82
N ALA A 40 20.51 -7.69 -19.60
CA ALA A 40 20.58 -8.71 -18.57
C ALA A 40 19.17 -8.98 -18.04
N ARG A 41 18.94 -10.23 -17.62
CA ARG A 41 17.75 -10.60 -16.88
C ARG A 41 18.14 -10.96 -15.46
N LEU A 42 17.51 -10.27 -14.51
CA LEU A 42 17.61 -10.62 -13.10
C LEU A 42 16.36 -11.36 -12.64
N ARG A 43 16.55 -12.20 -11.63
CA ARG A 43 15.47 -12.84 -10.89
C ARG A 43 15.30 -12.14 -9.55
N LEU A 44 14.10 -11.62 -9.35
CA LEU A 44 13.68 -11.00 -8.11
C LEU A 44 13.57 -12.07 -7.01
N SER A 45 13.48 -11.65 -5.74
CA SER A 45 13.31 -12.57 -4.61
C SER A 45 12.02 -13.40 -4.67
N ASN A 46 10.99 -12.91 -5.38
CA ASN A 46 9.75 -13.63 -5.63
C ASN A 46 9.81 -14.55 -6.88
N GLY A 47 10.97 -14.63 -7.55
CA GLY A 47 11.20 -15.44 -8.75
C GLY A 47 10.82 -14.76 -10.07
N GLU A 48 10.13 -13.62 -10.03
CA GLU A 48 9.74 -12.89 -11.24
C GLU A 48 10.98 -12.36 -11.98
N PRO A 49 10.95 -12.33 -13.32
CA PRO A 49 12.05 -11.81 -14.11
C PRO A 49 11.92 -10.30 -14.37
N ILE A 50 13.04 -9.58 -14.26
CA ILE A 50 13.17 -8.18 -14.71
C ILE A 50 14.25 -8.07 -15.80
N ALA A 51 14.01 -7.26 -16.81
CA ALA A 51 15.00 -6.92 -17.83
C ALA A 51 15.68 -5.59 -17.49
N ILE A 52 17.00 -5.55 -17.63
CA ILE A 52 17.80 -4.33 -17.55
C ILE A 52 18.56 -4.19 -18.86
N ILE A 53 18.41 -3.06 -19.56
CA ILE A 53 19.08 -2.80 -20.83
C ILE A 53 19.85 -1.49 -20.79
N SER A 54 21.05 -1.47 -21.37
CA SER A 54 21.81 -0.23 -21.56
C SER A 54 21.14 0.66 -22.63
N GLU A 55 20.97 1.96 -22.36
CA GLU A 55 20.40 2.91 -23.32
C GLU A 55 21.21 2.94 -24.63
N GLN A 56 20.65 2.36 -25.70
CA GLN A 56 21.03 2.65 -27.08
C GLN A 56 19.79 3.09 -27.86
N LYS A 57 19.94 4.11 -28.70
CA LYS A 57 18.95 4.43 -29.74
C LYS A 57 18.89 3.22 -30.69
N ASN A 58 17.76 2.50 -30.69
CA ASN A 58 17.35 1.45 -31.65
C ASN A 58 17.70 -0.02 -31.34
N SER A 59 18.01 -0.39 -30.09
CA SER A 59 18.07 -1.81 -29.72
C SER A 59 16.66 -2.38 -29.45
N ASP A 60 16.10 -3.13 -30.40
CA ASP A 60 14.84 -3.86 -30.20
C ASP A 60 15.03 -4.95 -29.14
N CYS A 61 14.35 -4.78 -28.00
CA CYS A 61 14.35 -5.71 -26.88
C CYS A 61 13.07 -6.55 -26.80
N SER A 62 12.11 -6.35 -27.72
CA SER A 62 10.82 -7.05 -27.74
C SER A 62 10.95 -8.59 -27.76
N PRO A 63 11.95 -9.22 -28.43
CA PRO A 63 12.10 -10.67 -28.39
C PRO A 63 12.33 -11.24 -26.98
N TYR A 64 12.90 -10.43 -26.09
CA TYR A 64 13.28 -10.83 -24.74
C TYR A 64 12.20 -10.57 -23.69
N LEU A 65 11.14 -9.83 -24.02
CA LEU A 65 10.11 -9.36 -23.09
C LEU A 65 8.77 -10.06 -23.33
N GLU A 66 7.90 -9.99 -22.32
CA GLU A 66 6.48 -10.29 -22.49
C GLU A 66 5.83 -9.30 -23.48
N LYS A 67 4.74 -9.73 -24.12
CA LYS A 67 4.00 -8.88 -25.09
C LYS A 67 3.50 -7.58 -24.45
N ILE A 68 3.17 -7.64 -23.16
CA ILE A 68 2.77 -6.51 -22.34
C ILE A 68 3.78 -6.42 -21.20
N PHE A 69 4.48 -5.28 -21.13
CA PHE A 69 5.47 -5.02 -20.08
C PHE A 69 5.35 -3.57 -19.59
N SER A 70 5.82 -3.35 -18.36
CA SER A 70 5.96 -2.04 -17.74
C SER A 70 7.36 -1.50 -17.97
N GLU A 71 7.45 -0.22 -18.35
CA GLU A 71 8.71 0.51 -18.48
C GLU A 71 8.58 1.83 -17.70
N PRO A 72 9.15 1.92 -16.48
CA PRO A 72 9.12 3.14 -15.71
C PRO A 72 9.85 4.27 -16.43
N LEU A 73 9.31 5.49 -16.35
CA LEU A 73 9.99 6.69 -16.85
C LEU A 73 11.41 6.80 -16.25
N PRO A 74 12.39 7.39 -16.96
CA PRO A 74 13.73 7.59 -16.40
C PRO A 74 13.68 8.26 -15.03
N LYS A 75 14.41 7.69 -14.05
CA LYS A 75 14.37 8.09 -12.62
C LYS A 75 12.99 7.97 -11.95
N GLY A 76 12.10 7.20 -12.56
CA GLY A 76 10.77 6.92 -12.06
C GLY A 76 10.77 5.89 -10.94
N LYS A 77 9.58 5.66 -10.40
CA LYS A 77 9.32 4.71 -9.34
C LYS A 77 8.77 3.41 -9.92
N PHE A 78 9.18 2.27 -9.39
CA PHE A 78 8.59 0.98 -9.70
C PHE A 78 8.43 0.13 -8.43
N TYR A 79 7.44 -0.75 -8.45
CA TYR A 79 6.98 -1.46 -7.26
C TYR A 79 7.22 -2.95 -7.41
N ILE A 80 7.82 -3.55 -6.39
CA ILE A 80 8.04 -5.00 -6.30
C ILE A 80 7.45 -5.48 -4.97
N VAL A 81 6.60 -6.49 -5.03
CA VAL A 81 6.15 -7.19 -3.82
C VAL A 81 7.20 -8.24 -3.44
N THR A 82 7.69 -8.18 -2.20
CA THR A 82 8.72 -9.07 -1.69
C THR A 82 8.49 -9.41 -0.23
N LYS A 83 9.41 -10.16 0.37
CA LYS A 83 9.42 -10.53 1.78
C LYS A 83 10.76 -10.13 2.40
N ASP A 84 10.79 -10.11 3.74
CA ASP A 84 11.99 -9.89 4.54
C ASP A 84 12.66 -8.52 4.32
N ILE A 85 11.84 -7.49 4.13
CA ILE A 85 12.29 -6.12 3.86
C ILE A 85 13.05 -5.54 5.05
N GLU A 86 12.66 -5.86 6.28
CA GLU A 86 13.34 -5.37 7.48
C GLU A 86 14.81 -5.84 7.52
N ASN A 87 15.08 -7.13 7.28
CA ASN A 87 16.46 -7.63 7.24
C ASN A 87 17.25 -7.05 6.06
N LEU A 88 16.60 -6.82 4.92
CA LEU A 88 17.21 -6.10 3.80
C LEU A 88 17.58 -4.66 4.20
N TYR A 89 16.67 -3.93 4.84
CA TYR A 89 16.93 -2.58 5.35
C TYR A 89 18.10 -2.57 6.34
N LEU A 90 18.14 -3.51 7.30
CA LEU A 90 19.24 -3.64 8.26
C LEU A 90 20.59 -3.96 7.59
N ARG A 91 20.62 -4.75 6.51
CA ARG A 91 21.82 -4.94 5.68
C ARG A 91 22.23 -3.65 4.98
N ILE A 92 21.30 -2.99 4.29
CA ILE A 92 21.60 -1.78 3.51
C ILE A 92 22.07 -0.64 4.41
N LYS A 93 21.51 -0.50 5.62
CA LYS A 93 21.94 0.50 6.60
C LYS A 93 23.42 0.38 6.98
N LYS A 94 24.04 -0.81 6.84
CA LYS A 94 25.49 -1.01 7.05
C LYS A 94 26.33 -0.56 5.85
N ILE A 95 25.72 -0.43 4.68
CA ILE A 95 26.34 0.08 3.46
C ILE A 95 26.22 1.62 3.50
N ASN A 96 27.26 2.31 3.96
CA ASN A 96 27.30 3.77 3.92
C ASN A 96 27.08 4.28 2.48
N GLN A 97 26.39 5.42 2.34
CA GLN A 97 26.17 6.20 1.10
C GLN A 97 24.92 5.91 0.26
N LEU A 98 24.01 5.01 0.68
CA LEU A 98 22.74 4.78 -0.04
C LEU A 98 21.59 5.64 0.51
N LYS A 99 20.82 6.25 -0.41
CA LYS A 99 19.57 6.92 -0.08
C LYS A 99 18.47 5.87 0.05
N VAL A 100 18.11 5.57 1.30
CA VAL A 100 17.01 4.66 1.65
C VAL A 100 16.00 5.33 2.56
N GLU A 101 14.74 4.96 2.40
CA GLU A 101 13.63 5.36 3.26
C GLU A 101 12.82 4.10 3.59
N PHE A 102 12.60 3.84 4.87
CA PHE A 102 11.86 2.68 5.35
C PHE A 102 10.64 3.16 6.13
N ILE A 103 9.46 2.76 5.67
CA ILE A 103 8.16 3.11 6.25
C ILE A 103 7.50 1.83 6.70
N ILE A 104 7.15 1.77 7.99
CA ILE A 104 6.35 0.68 8.54
C ILE A 104 4.92 1.19 8.68
N GLU A 105 4.00 0.55 7.99
CA GLU A 105 2.57 0.67 8.27
C GLU A 105 2.21 -0.47 9.21
N GLU A 106 2.37 -0.26 10.52
CA GLU A 106 2.19 -1.30 11.53
C GLU A 106 0.86 -2.05 11.35
N GLY A 107 0.95 -3.35 11.04
CA GLY A 107 -0.19 -4.23 10.82
C GLY A 107 -0.69 -4.33 9.38
N PHE A 108 -0.02 -3.70 8.42
CA PHE A 108 -0.41 -3.60 7.00
C PHE A 108 0.66 -4.21 6.14
N GLY A 109 1.79 -3.54 6.16
CA GLY A 109 2.93 -3.86 5.39
C GLY A 109 4.04 -2.88 5.69
N GLN A 110 5.16 -3.12 5.08
CA GLN A 110 6.31 -2.26 5.19
C GLN A 110 6.83 -1.96 3.80
N MET A 111 7.25 -0.72 3.62
CA MET A 111 7.76 -0.22 2.37
C MET A 111 9.20 0.24 2.52
N LEU A 112 10.07 -0.26 1.65
CA LEU A 112 11.46 0.19 1.56
C LEU A 112 11.70 0.81 0.19
N PHE A 113 12.09 2.08 0.21
CA PHE A 113 12.56 2.81 -0.97
C PHE A 113 14.06 2.76 -1.06
N ILE A 114 14.57 2.38 -2.23
CA ILE A 114 16.00 2.35 -2.53
C ILE A 114 16.21 3.10 -3.83
N THR A 115 17.08 4.12 -3.82
CA THR A 115 17.49 4.79 -5.07
C THR A 115 18.66 4.04 -5.71
N ASP A 116 18.51 3.61 -6.95
CA ASP A 116 19.55 2.91 -7.70
C ASP A 116 20.57 3.88 -8.36
N PRO A 117 21.68 3.40 -8.95
CA PRO A 117 22.70 4.25 -9.56
C PRO A 117 22.23 5.12 -10.73
N ASP A 118 21.16 4.72 -11.43
CA ASP A 118 20.56 5.48 -12.53
C ASP A 118 19.50 6.48 -12.05
N GLY A 119 19.14 6.40 -10.76
CA GLY A 119 18.20 7.28 -10.08
C GLY A 119 16.77 6.76 -10.05
N TYR A 120 16.53 5.49 -10.42
CA TYR A 120 15.22 4.87 -10.22
C TYR A 120 14.95 4.66 -8.73
N ILE A 121 13.67 4.72 -8.36
CA ILE A 121 13.21 4.45 -7.00
C ILE A 121 12.59 3.05 -6.99
N LEU A 122 13.38 2.08 -6.54
CA LEU A 122 12.89 0.73 -6.22
C LEU A 122 12.02 0.83 -4.97
N SER A 123 10.76 0.40 -5.08
CA SER A 123 9.80 0.40 -3.98
C SER A 123 9.43 -1.03 -3.64
N LEU A 124 10.04 -1.55 -2.58
CA LEU A 124 9.76 -2.88 -2.08
C LEU A 124 8.59 -2.80 -1.12
N TRP A 125 7.52 -3.56 -1.38
CA TRP A 125 6.40 -3.74 -0.45
C TRP A 125 6.42 -5.15 0.10
N GLU A 126 6.31 -5.28 1.42
CA GLU A 126 6.06 -6.55 2.09
C GLU A 126 4.75 -6.44 2.84
N GLU A 127 3.82 -7.32 2.51
CA GLU A 127 2.58 -7.49 3.27
C GLU A 127 2.91 -8.14 4.61
N LEU A 128 2.60 -7.47 5.72
CA LEU A 128 2.80 -8.03 7.05
C LEU A 128 1.55 -8.82 7.44
N PHE A 129 1.68 -10.12 7.65
CA PHE A 129 0.55 -10.95 8.07
C PHE A 129 0.40 -10.87 9.59
N LEU A 130 -0.63 -10.15 10.04
CA LEU A 130 -1.07 -10.20 11.44
C LEU A 130 -1.92 -11.46 11.66
N PRO A 131 -1.79 -12.12 12.82
CA PRO A 131 -2.78 -13.10 13.26
C PRO A 131 -4.20 -12.54 13.28
N ASP A 132 -5.20 -13.38 13.05
CA ASP A 132 -6.61 -12.98 12.96
C ASP A 132 -7.10 -12.22 14.22
N ASN A 133 -6.65 -12.63 15.40
CA ASN A 133 -6.96 -11.93 16.66
C ASN A 133 -6.37 -10.51 16.70
N GLU A 134 -5.13 -10.32 16.22
CA GLU A 134 -4.49 -9.00 16.18
C GLU A 134 -5.15 -8.09 15.14
N ILE A 135 -5.59 -8.63 14.01
CA ILE A 135 -6.38 -7.88 13.01
C ILE A 135 -7.68 -7.36 13.63
N LEU A 136 -8.42 -8.23 14.32
CA LEU A 136 -9.69 -7.88 14.95
C LEU A 136 -9.49 -6.89 16.11
N GLU A 137 -8.44 -7.07 16.93
CA GLU A 137 -8.09 -6.14 17.99
C GLU A 137 -7.70 -4.77 17.44
N LEU A 138 -6.89 -4.71 16.37
CA LEU A 138 -6.53 -3.44 15.74
C LEU A 138 -7.77 -2.71 15.18
N TYR A 139 -8.67 -3.45 14.52
CA TYR A 139 -9.91 -2.89 14.00
C TYR A 139 -10.81 -2.35 15.12
N ARG A 140 -10.96 -3.11 16.21
CA ARG A 140 -11.72 -2.72 17.42
C ARG A 140 -11.11 -1.50 18.12
N ASN A 141 -9.80 -1.51 18.35
CA ASN A 141 -9.08 -0.43 19.04
C ASN A 141 -9.13 0.89 18.25
N GLY A 142 -9.23 0.84 16.92
CA GLY A 142 -9.38 2.02 16.08
C GLY A 142 -10.56 2.93 16.47
N ILE A 143 -11.61 2.38 17.08
CA ILE A 143 -12.73 3.18 17.63
C ILE A 143 -12.22 4.11 18.73
N GLN A 144 -11.58 3.55 19.75
CA GLN A 144 -11.06 4.31 20.90
C GLN A 144 -9.92 5.24 20.48
N MET A 145 -9.04 4.79 19.58
CA MET A 145 -7.94 5.60 19.06
C MET A 145 -8.43 6.87 18.37
N LEU A 146 -9.51 6.77 17.56
CA LEU A 146 -10.08 7.94 16.90
C LEU A 146 -10.71 8.90 17.91
N GLU A 147 -11.47 8.37 18.89
CA GLU A 147 -12.08 9.19 19.95
C GLU A 147 -11.04 9.90 20.81
N ASP A 148 -9.94 9.21 21.15
CA ASP A 148 -8.82 9.78 21.89
C ASP A 148 -8.15 10.91 21.10
N SER A 149 -7.98 10.74 19.79
CA SER A 149 -7.34 11.74 18.92
C SER A 149 -8.07 13.07 18.86
N ILE A 150 -9.39 13.07 19.08
CA ILE A 150 -10.21 14.28 19.07
C ILE A 150 -10.56 14.79 20.47
N ARG A 151 -10.16 14.09 21.53
CA ARG A 151 -10.46 14.48 22.91
C ARG A 151 -9.87 15.86 23.22
N GLY A 152 -10.68 16.72 23.82
CA GLY A 152 -10.29 18.09 24.19
C GLY A 152 -10.28 19.11 23.06
N LEU A 153 -10.53 18.70 21.81
CA LEU A 153 -10.68 19.63 20.69
C LEU A 153 -12.05 20.31 20.72
N ASN A 154 -12.09 21.59 20.39
CA ASN A 154 -13.34 22.30 20.11
C ASN A 154 -13.65 22.31 18.61
N ASP A 155 -14.83 22.78 18.22
CA ASP A 155 -15.28 22.74 16.83
C ASP A 155 -14.37 23.49 15.84
N LYS A 156 -13.72 24.58 16.26
CA LYS A 156 -12.77 25.30 15.39
C LYS A 156 -11.47 24.55 15.22
N ASP A 157 -11.07 23.74 16.20
CA ASP A 157 -9.85 22.94 16.11
C ASP A 157 -9.95 21.86 15.03
N PHE A 158 -11.16 21.41 14.69
CA PHE A 158 -11.35 20.44 13.60
C PHE A 158 -11.01 21.01 12.22
N ASP A 159 -10.92 22.33 12.07
CA ASP A 159 -10.59 22.99 10.81
C ASP A 159 -9.07 23.22 10.65
N LEU A 160 -8.27 22.81 11.64
CA LEU A 160 -6.80 22.89 11.58
C LEU A 160 -6.23 21.89 10.57
N VAL A 161 -5.16 22.31 9.89
CA VAL A 161 -4.39 21.51 8.92
C VAL A 161 -2.93 21.37 9.37
N ARG A 162 -2.30 20.22 9.10
CA ARG A 162 -0.87 20.00 9.43
C ARG A 162 0.11 20.73 8.53
N ALA A 163 -0.29 21.03 7.29
CA ALA A 163 0.52 21.75 6.30
C ALA A 163 -0.40 22.29 5.17
N GLU A 164 0.13 23.22 4.39
CA GLU A 164 -0.56 23.74 3.20
C GLU A 164 -0.93 22.61 2.23
N GLY A 165 -2.15 22.67 1.68
CA GLY A 165 -2.69 21.65 0.76
C GLY A 165 -3.03 20.30 1.40
N LYS A 166 -2.92 20.15 2.73
CA LYS A 166 -3.38 18.95 3.45
C LYS A 166 -4.79 19.15 3.99
N TRP A 167 -5.52 18.05 4.12
CA TRP A 167 -6.84 18.05 4.75
C TRP A 167 -6.81 18.47 6.21
N SER A 168 -7.91 19.07 6.66
CA SER A 168 -8.17 19.36 8.06
C SER A 168 -8.52 18.10 8.84
N ILE A 169 -8.48 18.19 10.18
CA ILE A 169 -8.94 17.09 11.05
C ILE A 169 -10.37 16.66 10.69
N ARG A 170 -11.26 17.62 10.43
CA ARG A 170 -12.65 17.37 10.01
C ARG A 170 -12.71 16.55 8.73
N GLN A 171 -12.00 16.99 7.70
CA GLN A 171 -11.96 16.32 6.39
C GLN A 171 -11.36 14.91 6.51
N THR A 172 -10.29 14.75 7.29
CA THR A 172 -9.66 13.45 7.57
C THR A 172 -10.63 12.48 8.26
N ILE A 173 -11.41 12.94 9.25
CA ILE A 173 -12.42 12.13 9.94
C ILE A 173 -13.50 11.66 8.95
N PHE A 174 -14.04 12.54 8.12
CA PHE A 174 -15.06 12.14 7.14
C PHE A 174 -14.53 11.14 6.13
N HIS A 175 -13.35 11.40 5.54
CA HIS A 175 -12.71 10.48 4.60
C HIS A 175 -12.48 9.09 5.21
N LEU A 176 -11.96 9.05 6.44
CA LEU A 176 -11.75 7.79 7.16
C LEU A 176 -13.05 6.98 7.23
N ILE A 177 -14.14 7.64 7.62
CA ILE A 177 -15.40 6.96 7.90
C ILE A 177 -16.08 6.51 6.59
N ASP A 178 -15.95 7.28 5.52
CA ASP A 178 -16.42 6.88 4.19
C ASP A 178 -15.63 5.69 3.62
N SER A 179 -14.35 5.55 3.97
CA SER A 179 -13.56 4.34 3.65
C SER A 179 -14.07 3.10 4.40
N ASP A 180 -14.49 3.23 5.66
CA ASP A 180 -15.09 2.13 6.43
C ASP A 180 -16.47 1.76 5.84
N ILE A 181 -17.30 2.74 5.46
CA ILE A 181 -18.62 2.53 4.85
C ILE A 181 -18.51 1.75 3.53
N THR A 182 -17.62 2.21 2.64
CA THR A 182 -17.44 1.56 1.33
C THR A 182 -16.90 0.13 1.47
N THR A 183 -16.06 -0.11 2.49
CA THR A 183 -15.53 -1.44 2.79
C THR A 183 -16.56 -2.35 3.44
N LEU A 184 -17.39 -1.85 4.38
CA LEU A 184 -18.46 -2.63 5.01
C LEU A 184 -19.38 -3.26 3.97
N HIS A 185 -19.75 -2.50 2.94
CA HIS A 185 -20.62 -3.01 1.87
C HIS A 185 -20.02 -4.25 1.20
N LYS A 186 -18.70 -4.26 0.94
CA LYS A 186 -17.98 -5.42 0.39
C LYS A 186 -17.87 -6.56 1.39
N ILE A 187 -17.57 -6.26 2.65
CA ILE A 187 -17.54 -7.26 3.74
C ILE A 187 -18.89 -7.98 3.84
N LYS A 188 -20.02 -7.26 3.76
CA LYS A 188 -21.35 -7.88 3.80
C LYS A 188 -21.57 -8.87 2.66
N PHE A 189 -21.15 -8.55 1.44
CA PHE A 189 -21.21 -9.50 0.32
C PHE A 189 -20.33 -10.72 0.56
N ALA A 190 -19.11 -10.54 1.04
CA ALA A 190 -18.23 -11.66 1.38
C ALA A 190 -18.87 -12.55 2.46
N LEU A 191 -19.42 -11.96 3.52
CA LEU A 191 -20.01 -12.68 4.63
C LEU A 191 -21.30 -13.41 4.24
N ALA A 192 -22.23 -12.75 3.53
CA ALA A 192 -23.53 -13.32 3.20
C ALA A 192 -23.50 -14.24 1.96
N GLU A 193 -22.61 -13.96 1.01
CA GLU A 193 -22.56 -14.58 -0.31
C GLU A 193 -21.12 -14.96 -0.68
N SER A 194 -20.41 -15.64 0.22
CA SER A 194 -18.99 -15.96 0.07
C SER A 194 -18.68 -16.61 -1.28
N GLY A 195 -17.65 -16.09 -1.97
CA GLY A 195 -17.21 -16.51 -3.29
C GLY A 195 -17.90 -15.81 -4.45
N ARG A 196 -18.88 -14.91 -4.21
CA ARG A 196 -19.55 -14.18 -5.29
C ARG A 196 -18.63 -13.24 -6.05
N ASP A 197 -18.98 -12.99 -7.30
CA ASP A 197 -18.38 -11.90 -8.06
C ASP A 197 -18.72 -10.55 -7.45
N TYR A 198 -17.71 -9.68 -7.40
CA TYR A 198 -17.83 -8.31 -6.93
C TYR A 198 -17.18 -7.34 -7.91
N ILE A 199 -17.97 -6.38 -8.37
CA ILE A 199 -17.49 -5.28 -9.21
C ILE A 199 -17.05 -4.15 -8.29
N ARG A 200 -15.79 -3.73 -8.39
CA ARG A 200 -15.32 -2.56 -7.62
C ARG A 200 -16.07 -1.31 -8.06
N ASN A 201 -16.46 -0.52 -7.08
CA ASN A 201 -16.92 0.85 -7.28
C ASN A 201 -15.92 1.81 -6.61
N PRO A 202 -14.78 2.10 -7.25
CA PRO A 202 -13.80 3.03 -6.68
C PRO A 202 -14.40 4.43 -6.60
N TYR A 203 -13.94 5.21 -5.64
CA TYR A 203 -14.33 6.61 -5.51
C TYR A 203 -13.10 7.52 -5.42
N ASP A 204 -13.28 8.78 -5.79
CA ASP A 204 -12.28 9.84 -5.57
C ASP A 204 -12.60 10.54 -4.25
N PRO A 205 -11.72 10.41 -3.23
CA PRO A 205 -11.93 11.07 -1.94
C PRO A 205 -12.06 12.59 -2.01
N ASN A 206 -11.39 13.26 -2.96
CA ASN A 206 -11.48 14.71 -3.11
C ASN A 206 -12.84 15.13 -3.67
N LEU A 207 -13.39 14.33 -4.60
CA LEU A 207 -14.74 14.58 -5.10
C LEU A 207 -15.79 14.32 -4.03
N TRP A 208 -15.58 13.35 -3.14
CA TRP A 208 -16.48 13.08 -2.02
C TRP A 208 -16.41 14.16 -0.93
N GLU A 209 -15.22 14.66 -0.65
CA GLU A 209 -15.00 15.81 0.24
C GLU A 209 -15.80 17.02 -0.22
N LEU A 210 -15.63 17.40 -1.49
CA LEU A 210 -16.34 18.53 -2.10
C LEU A 210 -17.84 18.24 -2.23
N GLY A 211 -18.19 17.10 -2.81
CA GLY A 211 -19.56 16.73 -3.16
C GLY A 211 -20.47 16.48 -1.96
N THR A 212 -19.91 16.16 -0.80
CA THR A 212 -20.66 15.98 0.45
C THR A 212 -20.28 16.99 1.53
N ASN A 213 -19.52 18.03 1.15
CA ASN A 213 -19.20 19.21 1.94
C ASN A 213 -18.60 18.89 3.32
N TYR A 214 -17.50 18.14 3.37
CA TYR A 214 -16.85 17.76 4.64
C TYR A 214 -16.50 18.99 5.49
N SER A 215 -16.00 20.05 4.86
CA SER A 215 -15.44 21.24 5.51
C SER A 215 -16.37 21.95 6.50
N THR A 216 -17.70 21.86 6.34
CA THR A 216 -18.65 22.58 7.21
C THR A 216 -19.50 21.66 8.10
N ARG A 217 -19.34 20.34 8.00
CA ARG A 217 -20.21 19.37 8.69
C ARG A 217 -19.75 19.09 10.11
N LYS A 218 -20.70 18.99 11.05
CA LYS A 218 -20.41 18.57 12.42
C LYS A 218 -20.04 17.08 12.46
N ILE A 219 -18.93 16.74 13.13
CA ILE A 219 -18.37 15.38 13.10
C ILE A 219 -19.11 14.39 14.01
N HIS A 220 -19.88 14.85 14.99
CA HIS A 220 -20.40 14.01 16.08
C HIS A 220 -21.20 12.79 15.60
N LYS A 221 -22.14 12.98 14.66
CA LYS A 221 -22.93 11.87 14.12
C LYS A 221 -22.09 10.89 13.32
N THR A 222 -21.10 11.40 12.59
CA THR A 222 -20.20 10.58 11.78
C THR A 222 -19.29 9.74 12.68
N MET A 223 -18.79 10.30 13.79
CA MET A 223 -18.06 9.55 14.81
C MET A 223 -18.89 8.41 15.40
N MET A 224 -20.17 8.66 15.72
CA MET A 224 -21.08 7.59 16.16
C MET A 224 -21.27 6.52 15.09
N LEU A 225 -21.44 6.93 13.83
CA LEU A 225 -21.55 6.01 12.71
C LEU A 225 -20.32 5.11 12.59
N PHE A 226 -19.11 5.65 12.70
CA PHE A 226 -17.87 4.87 12.69
C PHE A 226 -17.86 3.78 13.76
N ARG A 227 -18.17 4.15 15.01
CA ARG A 227 -18.28 3.20 16.13
C ARG A 227 -19.24 2.06 15.79
N TYR A 228 -20.47 2.38 15.39
CA TYR A 228 -21.49 1.38 15.12
C TYR A 228 -21.18 0.52 13.89
N LEU A 229 -20.53 1.07 12.85
CA LEU A 229 -20.09 0.27 11.70
C LEU A 229 -19.07 -0.78 12.13
N ARG A 230 -18.09 -0.40 12.96
CA ARG A 230 -17.05 -1.31 13.42
C ARG A 230 -17.57 -2.36 14.38
N GLU A 231 -18.37 -1.95 15.37
CA GLU A 231 -19.05 -2.87 16.29
C GLU A 231 -19.91 -3.88 15.52
N HIS A 232 -20.64 -3.43 14.49
CA HIS A 232 -21.44 -4.31 13.64
C HIS A 232 -20.60 -5.34 12.86
N VAL A 233 -19.45 -4.93 12.28
CA VAL A 233 -18.56 -5.88 11.59
C VAL A 233 -17.96 -6.91 12.56
N LEU A 234 -17.58 -6.47 13.76
CA LEU A 234 -17.01 -7.34 14.79
C LEU A 234 -18.03 -8.38 15.25
N GLU A 235 -19.26 -7.96 15.55
CA GLU A 235 -20.37 -8.84 15.91
C GLU A 235 -20.63 -9.87 14.80
N LEU A 236 -20.67 -9.44 13.53
CA LEU A 236 -20.82 -10.36 12.40
C LEU A 236 -19.67 -11.37 12.31
N CYS A 237 -18.44 -10.98 12.63
CA CYS A 237 -17.29 -11.89 12.62
C CYS A 237 -17.32 -12.89 13.78
N GLU A 238 -17.91 -12.51 14.91
CA GLU A 238 -18.12 -13.38 16.07
C GLU A 238 -19.23 -14.41 15.81
N GLU A 239 -20.35 -13.99 15.22
CA GLU A 239 -21.54 -14.82 14.99
C GLU A 239 -21.44 -15.75 13.78
N ILE A 240 -20.62 -15.40 12.78
CA ILE A 240 -20.52 -16.14 11.52
C ILE A 240 -19.32 -17.10 11.56
N PRO A 241 -19.54 -18.43 11.51
CA PRO A 241 -18.44 -19.37 11.40
C PRO A 241 -17.61 -19.10 10.14
N ASP A 242 -16.28 -19.12 10.32
CA ASP A 242 -15.31 -18.92 9.26
C ASP A 242 -15.35 -17.52 8.61
N ALA A 243 -15.94 -16.53 9.28
CA ALA A 243 -16.16 -15.16 8.75
C ALA A 243 -14.92 -14.57 8.06
N LEU A 244 -13.76 -14.70 8.69
CA LEU A 244 -12.50 -14.13 8.21
C LEU A 244 -11.95 -14.77 6.92
N ASN A 245 -12.31 -16.03 6.62
CA ASN A 245 -11.94 -16.73 5.39
C ASN A 245 -12.94 -16.50 4.25
N ARG A 246 -14.14 -15.96 4.56
CA ARG A 246 -15.11 -15.60 3.53
C ARG A 246 -14.57 -14.50 2.63
N SER A 247 -15.02 -14.48 1.38
CA SER A 247 -14.39 -13.64 0.36
C SER A 247 -15.35 -13.23 -0.75
N VAL A 248 -14.91 -12.27 -1.55
CA VAL A 248 -15.46 -11.98 -2.87
C VAL A 248 -14.40 -12.22 -3.95
N LEU A 249 -14.86 -12.52 -5.17
CA LEU A 249 -14.03 -12.58 -6.36
C LEU A 249 -14.14 -11.25 -7.11
N VAL A 250 -13.10 -10.45 -7.06
CA VAL A 250 -13.04 -9.17 -7.72
C VAL A 250 -12.61 -9.35 -9.17
N ASN A 251 -13.41 -8.83 -10.10
CA ASN A 251 -13.20 -8.95 -11.54
C ASN A 251 -12.94 -10.42 -11.97
N GLY A 252 -13.61 -11.37 -11.33
CA GLY A 252 -13.56 -12.81 -11.63
C GLY A 252 -12.23 -13.52 -11.35
N SER A 253 -11.24 -12.87 -10.74
CA SER A 253 -9.89 -13.46 -10.60
C SER A 253 -9.15 -13.11 -9.31
N SER A 254 -9.45 -11.96 -8.68
CA SER A 254 -8.77 -11.54 -7.45
C SER A 254 -9.63 -11.84 -6.23
N LYS A 255 -9.19 -12.81 -5.40
CA LYS A 255 -9.86 -13.15 -4.15
C LYS A 255 -9.56 -12.09 -3.08
N GLU A 256 -10.59 -11.43 -2.56
CA GLU A 256 -10.48 -10.53 -1.42
C GLU A 256 -11.23 -11.11 -0.22
N GLU A 257 -10.48 -11.53 0.80
CA GLU A 257 -11.00 -12.14 2.03
C GLU A 257 -11.36 -11.08 3.07
N VAL A 258 -12.32 -11.39 3.94
CA VAL A 258 -12.78 -10.49 5.02
C VAL A 258 -11.62 -10.10 5.93
N ARG A 259 -10.72 -11.03 6.28
CA ARG A 259 -9.49 -10.72 7.05
C ARG A 259 -8.68 -9.59 6.42
N ASN A 260 -8.50 -9.61 5.10
CA ASN A 260 -7.67 -8.65 4.38
C ASN A 260 -8.39 -7.31 4.27
N MET A 261 -9.72 -7.32 4.12
CA MET A 261 -10.53 -6.11 4.14
C MET A 261 -10.52 -5.42 5.50
N ILE A 262 -10.79 -6.16 6.58
CA ILE A 262 -10.79 -5.65 7.97
C ILE A 262 -9.42 -5.12 8.33
N LYS A 263 -8.38 -5.89 8.02
CA LYS A 263 -6.99 -5.45 8.14
C LYS A 263 -6.88 -4.11 7.44
N MET A 264 -7.02 -4.04 6.11
CA MET A 264 -6.84 -2.83 5.29
C MET A 264 -7.44 -1.56 5.92
N VAL A 265 -8.71 -1.58 6.32
CA VAL A 265 -9.36 -0.40 6.90
C VAL A 265 -8.91 -0.08 8.33
N ALA A 266 -8.45 -1.06 9.11
CA ALA A 266 -7.87 -0.82 10.42
C ALA A 266 -6.58 0.02 10.33
N GLY A 267 -5.77 -0.20 9.31
CA GLY A 267 -4.50 0.51 9.09
C GLY A 267 -4.65 1.85 8.45
N HIS A 268 -5.53 1.91 7.45
CA HIS A 268 -5.95 3.18 6.89
C HIS A 268 -6.46 4.13 7.99
N ALA A 269 -7.23 3.60 8.95
CA ALA A 269 -7.63 4.35 10.14
C ALA A 269 -6.46 4.79 11.01
N ARG A 270 -5.56 3.87 11.35
CA ARG A 270 -4.37 4.19 12.14
C ARG A 270 -3.53 5.30 11.48
N GLY A 271 -3.30 5.24 10.17
CA GLY A 271 -2.56 6.25 9.42
C GLY A 271 -3.22 7.62 9.46
N HIS A 272 -4.54 7.68 9.28
CA HIS A 272 -5.29 8.95 9.36
C HIS A 272 -5.39 9.50 10.80
N ILE A 273 -5.51 8.64 11.81
CA ILE A 273 -5.46 9.02 13.22
C ILE A 273 -4.09 9.65 13.55
N GLN A 274 -2.99 9.08 13.01
CA GLN A 274 -1.67 9.67 13.16
C GLN A 274 -1.60 11.08 12.54
N GLN A 275 -2.21 11.30 11.37
CA GLN A 275 -2.30 12.65 10.77
C GLN A 275 -3.07 13.65 11.63
N ILE A 276 -4.09 13.19 12.37
CA ILE A 276 -4.80 14.03 13.36
C ILE A 276 -3.84 14.43 14.49
N TRP A 277 -3.08 13.48 15.05
CA TRP A 277 -2.09 13.75 16.08
C TRP A 277 -0.95 14.66 15.62
N GLU A 278 -0.47 14.51 14.38
CA GLU A 278 0.49 15.42 13.75
C GLU A 278 -0.06 16.84 13.70
N THR A 279 -1.31 16.99 13.25
CA THR A 279 -1.99 18.29 13.19
C THR A 279 -2.05 18.93 14.57
N ARG A 280 -2.44 18.15 15.60
CA ARG A 280 -2.46 18.62 16.98
C ARG A 280 -1.10 19.06 17.48
N THR A 281 -0.06 18.30 17.16
CA THR A 281 1.32 18.61 17.55
C THR A 281 1.77 19.95 16.96
N VAL A 282 1.50 20.18 15.67
CA VAL A 282 1.81 21.45 14.97
C VAL A 282 1.12 22.63 15.65
N HIS A 283 -0.12 22.46 16.11
CA HIS A 283 -0.94 23.52 16.70
C HIS A 283 -0.96 23.55 18.24
N LYS A 284 -0.17 22.68 18.89
CA LYS A 284 -0.08 22.53 20.36
C LYS A 284 -1.44 22.31 21.03
N LYS A 285 -2.21 21.35 20.51
CA LYS A 285 -3.56 20.99 20.98
C LYS A 285 -3.62 19.66 21.70
#